data_AF-M1NVW4-F1
#
_entry.id   AF-M1NVW4-F1
#
_cell.length_a   1.000
_cell.length_b   1.000
_cell.length_c   1.000
_cell.angle_alpha   90.00
_cell.angle_beta   90.00
_cell.angle_gamma   90.00
#
_symmetry.space_group_name_H-M   'P 1'
#
loop_
_entity.id
_entity.type
_entity.pdbx_description
1 polymer ?
#
loop_
_entity_poly.entity_id
_entity_poly.type
_entity_poly.pdbx_seq_one_letter_code
_entity_poly.pdbx_strand_id
1 'polypeptide(L)'
;MSDDPSLSLDNPHDLGTKPSPLPRALQWAGLAAFLVALVVASGFAVTEHWRRATFTLGAAMIWLALLRLTCDSRILGVFAVRSRRFDALFCTVLGGVMVFLSASVDALGS
;
A
#
# COMPACT_ATOMS: atom_id res chain seq x y z
N MET A 1 -31.08 2.16 19.04
CA MET A 1 -29.87 1.91 18.23
C MET A 1 -28.80 1.53 19.24
N SER A 2 -28.61 0.25 19.47
CA SER A 2 -27.70 -0.27 20.49
C SER A 2 -26.27 -0.19 19.97
N ASP A 3 -25.46 0.69 20.55
CA ASP A 3 -24.01 0.70 20.38
C ASP A 3 -23.44 -0.53 21.07
N ASP A 4 -23.29 -1.62 20.32
CA ASP A 4 -22.63 -2.84 20.76
C ASP A 4 -21.12 -2.54 20.91
N PRO A 5 -20.53 -2.53 22.11
CA PRO A 5 -19.14 -2.11 22.33
C PRO A 5 -18.09 -3.06 21.72
N SER A 6 -18.54 -4.16 21.11
CA SER A 6 -17.74 -5.35 20.81
C SER A 6 -17.19 -5.41 19.38
N LEU A 7 -17.60 -4.52 18.46
CA LEU A 7 -17.14 -4.49 17.06
C LEU A 7 -16.54 -3.14 16.67
N SER A 8 -15.54 -2.69 17.43
CA SER A 8 -14.68 -1.60 16.95
C SER A 8 -13.82 -2.11 15.78
N LEU A 9 -14.04 -1.57 14.57
CA LEU A 9 -13.20 -1.81 13.39
C LEU A 9 -11.86 -1.06 13.46
N ASP A 10 -11.60 -0.32 14.53
CA ASP A 10 -10.33 0.35 14.73
C ASP A 10 -9.24 -0.69 14.98
N ASN A 11 -8.12 -0.55 14.27
CA ASN A 11 -7.00 -1.48 14.39
C ASN A 11 -6.47 -1.49 15.83
N PRO A 12 -6.52 -2.62 16.56
CA PRO A 12 -6.09 -2.69 17.96
C PRO A 12 -4.60 -2.39 18.14
N HIS A 13 -3.81 -2.51 17.06
CA HIS A 13 -2.37 -2.19 17.09
C HIS A 13 -2.05 -0.70 16.99
N ASP A 14 -3.03 0.18 16.76
CA ASP A 14 -2.83 1.62 16.68
C ASP A 14 -3.13 2.36 18.00
N LEU A 15 -3.50 1.63 19.05
CA LEU A 15 -3.70 2.17 20.41
C LEU A 15 -2.42 2.90 20.89
N GLY A 16 -2.54 4.20 21.17
CA GLY A 16 -1.43 5.03 21.64
C GLY A 16 -0.51 5.59 20.54
N THR A 17 -0.82 5.39 19.25
CA THR A 17 -0.04 6.01 18.17
C THR A 17 -0.36 7.50 18.05
N LYS A 18 0.67 8.34 17.82
CA LYS A 18 0.48 9.77 17.58
C LYS A 18 -0.29 9.97 16.26
N PRO A 19 -1.28 10.88 16.22
CA PRO A 19 -1.95 11.26 14.98
C PRO A 19 -0.94 11.70 13.91
N SER A 20 -1.22 11.34 12.66
CA SER A 20 -0.40 11.77 11.53
C SER A 20 -0.28 13.31 11.49
N PRO A 21 0.91 13.87 11.22
CA PRO A 21 1.07 15.30 11.00
C PRO A 21 0.54 15.76 9.64
N LEU A 22 0.21 14.84 8.73
CA LEU A 22 -0.22 15.17 7.37
C LEU A 22 -1.70 15.58 7.34
N PRO A 23 -2.06 16.62 6.56
CA PRO A 23 -3.45 17.01 6.38
C PRO A 23 -4.22 15.86 5.73
N ARG A 24 -5.49 15.66 6.16
CA ARG A 24 -6.33 14.55 5.69
C ARG A 24 -6.44 14.48 4.16
N ALA A 25 -6.50 15.63 3.48
CA ALA A 25 -6.55 15.70 2.02
C ALA A 25 -5.33 15.03 1.36
N LEU A 26 -4.14 15.22 1.93
CA LEU A 26 -2.91 14.62 1.41
C LEU A 26 -2.86 13.10 1.65
N GLN A 27 -3.41 12.63 2.77
CA GLN A 27 -3.52 11.20 3.06
C GLN A 27 -4.46 10.51 2.06
N TRP A 28 -5.62 11.12 1.76
CA TRP A 28 -6.55 10.64 0.73
C TRP A 28 -5.94 10.72 -0.68
N ALA A 29 -5.22 11.79 -1.00
CA ALA A 29 -4.52 11.90 -2.28
C ALA A 29 -3.45 10.80 -2.44
N GLY A 30 -2.71 10.50 -1.36
CA GLY A 30 -1.75 9.40 -1.34
C GLY A 30 -2.40 8.04 -1.55
N LEU A 31 -3.54 7.79 -0.90
CA LEU A 31 -4.33 6.57 -1.10
C LEU A 31 -4.89 6.48 -2.53
N ALA A 32 -5.40 7.58 -3.08
CA ALA A 32 -5.87 7.64 -4.46
C ALA A 32 -4.74 7.32 -5.45
N ALA A 33 -3.55 7.88 -5.23
CA ALA A 33 -2.37 7.57 -6.03
C ALA A 33 -1.98 6.08 -5.96
N PHE A 34 -2.07 5.46 -4.78
CA PHE A 34 -1.88 4.01 -4.61
C PHE A 34 -2.89 3.21 -5.44
N LEU A 35 -4.18 3.55 -5.36
CA LEU A 35 -5.23 2.85 -6.12
C LEU A 35 -5.05 3.01 -7.64
N VAL A 36 -4.67 4.20 -8.10
CA VAL A 36 -4.34 4.44 -9.52
C VAL A 36 -3.16 3.56 -9.95
N ALA A 37 -2.10 3.48 -9.14
CA ALA A 37 -0.95 2.62 -9.44
C ALA A 37 -1.35 1.13 -9.53
N LEU A 38 -2.28 0.69 -8.66
CA LEU A 38 -2.82 -0.67 -8.71
C LEU A 38 -3.60 -0.93 -10.01
N VAL A 39 -4.47 0.01 -10.42
CA VAL A 39 -5.21 -0.08 -11.69
C VAL A 39 -4.25 -0.14 -12.88
N VAL A 40 -3.21 0.70 -12.89
CA VAL A 40 -2.19 0.70 -13.95
C VAL A 40 -1.42 -0.62 -13.98
N ALA A 41 -1.00 -1.14 -12.82
CA ALA A 41 -0.31 -2.42 -12.72
C ALA A 41 -1.20 -3.58 -13.21
N SER A 42 -2.48 -3.60 -12.84
CA SER A 42 -3.46 -4.55 -13.35
C SER A 42 -3.65 -4.43 -14.85
N GLY A 43 -3.69 -3.20 -15.38
CA GLY A 43 -3.70 -2.93 -16.82
C GLY A 43 -2.52 -3.59 -17.54
N PHE A 44 -1.30 -3.39 -17.05
CA PHE A 44 -0.13 -4.07 -17.61
C PHE A 44 -0.17 -5.58 -17.47
N ALA A 45 -0.73 -6.09 -16.36
CA ALA A 45 -0.85 -7.53 -16.14
C ALA A 45 -1.78 -8.19 -17.16
N VAL A 46 -2.87 -7.53 -17.55
CA VAL A 46 -3.82 -8.07 -18.54
C VAL A 46 -3.40 -7.85 -19.99
N THR A 47 -2.48 -6.92 -20.26
CA THR A 47 -1.95 -6.65 -21.62
C THR A 47 -0.62 -7.38 -21.89
N GLU A 48 -0.37 -8.52 -21.24
CA GLU A 48 0.85 -9.33 -21.41
C GLU A 48 2.18 -8.58 -21.11
N HIS A 49 2.11 -7.44 -20.43
CA HIS A 49 3.28 -6.64 -20.03
C HIS A 49 3.75 -7.00 -18.62
N TRP A 50 3.96 -8.30 -18.37
CA TRP A 50 4.24 -8.86 -17.03
C TRP A 50 5.39 -8.15 -16.29
N ARG A 51 6.43 -7.70 -17.02
CA ARG A 51 7.57 -6.97 -16.44
C ARG A 51 7.14 -5.59 -15.93
N ARG A 52 6.44 -4.82 -16.76
CA ARG A 52 5.89 -3.50 -16.36
C ARG A 52 4.86 -3.65 -15.24
N ALA A 53 4.02 -4.67 -15.30
CA ALA A 53 3.05 -4.99 -14.25
C ALA A 53 3.73 -5.24 -12.90
N THR A 54 4.71 -6.13 -12.87
CA THR A 54 5.47 -6.49 -11.65
C THR A 54 6.24 -5.29 -11.09
N PHE A 55 6.85 -4.49 -11.97
CA PHE A 55 7.57 -3.28 -11.56
C PHE A 55 6.62 -2.24 -10.95
N THR A 56 5.51 -1.92 -11.63
CA THR A 56 4.52 -0.95 -11.16
C THR A 56 3.87 -1.40 -9.86
N LEU A 57 3.53 -2.70 -9.74
CA LEU A 57 2.99 -3.26 -8.50
C LEU A 57 4.01 -3.20 -7.37
N GLY A 58 5.27 -3.54 -7.61
CA GLY A 58 6.33 -3.44 -6.61
C GLY A 58 6.55 -2.00 -6.13
N ALA A 59 6.55 -1.03 -7.05
CA ALA A 59 6.60 0.39 -6.71
C ALA A 59 5.37 0.84 -5.91
N ALA A 60 4.17 0.36 -6.26
CA ALA A 60 2.95 0.63 -5.51
C ALA A 60 2.99 0.06 -4.08
N MET A 61 3.60 -1.12 -3.89
CA MET A 61 3.80 -1.69 -2.55
C MET A 61 4.76 -0.84 -1.70
N ILE A 62 5.87 -0.39 -2.27
CA ILE A 62 6.80 0.53 -1.57
C ILE A 62 6.08 1.84 -1.23
N TRP A 63 5.27 2.38 -2.15
CA TRP A 63 4.43 3.55 -1.88
C TRP A 63 3.44 3.29 -0.74
N LEU A 64 2.78 2.13 -0.70
CA LEU A 64 1.91 1.73 0.41
C LEU A 64 2.67 1.67 1.74
N ALA A 65 3.93 1.22 1.75
CA ALA A 65 4.76 1.26 2.95
C ALA A 65 4.98 2.70 3.45
N LEU A 66 5.23 3.66 2.54
CA LEU A 66 5.35 5.09 2.90
C LEU A 66 4.04 5.63 3.46
N LEU A 67 2.90 5.35 2.82
CA LEU A 67 1.59 5.72 3.34
C LEU A 67 1.35 5.10 4.71
N ARG A 68 1.77 3.85 4.92
CA ARG A 68 1.64 3.17 6.20
C ARG A 68 2.43 3.83 7.31
N LEU A 69 3.59 4.39 7.02
CA LEU A 69 4.40 5.09 8.02
C LEU A 69 3.91 6.53 8.28
N THR A 70 3.22 7.14 7.32
CA THR A 70 2.91 8.58 7.34
C THR A 70 1.43 8.91 7.55
N CYS A 71 0.51 8.03 7.17
CA CYS A 71 -0.94 8.25 7.24
C CYS A 71 -1.57 7.51 8.42
N ASP A 72 -2.77 7.96 8.80
CA ASP A 72 -3.57 7.35 9.85
C ASP A 72 -4.26 6.07 9.34
N SER A 73 -4.30 5.02 10.16
CA SER A 73 -4.96 3.75 9.83
C SER A 73 -6.45 3.91 9.57
N ARG A 74 -7.10 4.93 10.15
CA ARG A 74 -8.52 5.22 9.86
C ARG A 74 -8.77 5.59 8.40
N ILE A 75 -7.79 6.22 7.73
CA ILE A 75 -7.89 6.58 6.30
C ILE A 75 -7.50 5.40 5.42
N LEU A 76 -6.49 4.63 5.82
CA LEU A 76 -6.04 3.45 5.07
C LEU A 76 -7.01 2.26 5.17
N GLY A 77 -7.88 2.22 6.19
CA GLY A 77 -9.00 1.28 6.28
C GLY A 77 -8.57 -0.18 6.19
N VAL A 78 -9.05 -0.90 5.17
CA VAL A 78 -8.76 -2.34 4.96
C VAL A 78 -7.29 -2.68 4.72
N PHE A 79 -6.48 -1.70 4.33
CA PHE A 79 -5.02 -1.88 4.26
C PHE A 79 -4.38 -1.90 5.66
N ALA A 80 -5.19 -1.70 6.71
CA ALA A 80 -4.82 -1.74 8.11
C ALA A 80 -5.04 -3.06 8.85
N VAL A 81 -4.37 -4.12 8.38
CA VAL A 81 -4.61 -5.49 8.88
C VAL A 81 -3.78 -5.83 10.12
N ARG A 82 -2.52 -5.39 10.20
CA ARG A 82 -1.64 -5.68 11.35
C ARG A 82 -0.95 -4.41 11.86
N SER A 83 0.06 -4.57 12.70
CA SER A 83 0.87 -3.46 13.19
C SER A 83 1.54 -2.72 12.04
N ARG A 84 1.57 -1.39 12.16
CA ARG A 84 2.13 -0.47 11.16
C ARG A 84 3.53 -0.87 10.67
N ARG A 85 4.37 -1.34 11.59
CA ARG A 85 5.76 -1.74 11.30
C ARG A 85 5.83 -3.02 10.47
N PHE A 86 4.98 -3.99 10.77
CA PHE A 86 4.95 -5.25 10.02
C PHE A 86 4.50 -5.01 8.59
N ASP A 87 3.41 -4.27 8.39
CA ASP A 87 2.88 -3.98 7.07
C ASP A 87 3.87 -3.18 6.22
N ALA A 88 4.52 -2.16 6.82
CA ALA A 88 5.54 -1.37 6.14
C ALA A 88 6.76 -2.22 5.74
N LEU A 89 7.25 -3.09 6.64
CA LEU A 89 8.36 -3.99 6.35
C LEU A 89 8.00 -4.97 5.24
N PHE A 90 6.83 -5.61 5.34
CA PHE A 90 6.34 -6.56 4.35
C PHE A 90 6.22 -5.91 2.97
N CYS A 91 5.55 -4.76 2.88
CA CYS A 91 5.35 -4.05 1.63
C CYS A 91 6.67 -3.57 1.02
N THR A 92 7.62 -3.12 1.85
CA THR A 92 8.95 -2.69 1.38
C THR A 92 9.77 -3.86 0.86
N VAL A 93 9.84 -4.98 1.60
CA VAL A 93 10.63 -6.14 1.21
C VAL A 93 10.05 -6.78 -0.05
N LEU A 94 8.75 -7.07 -0.05
CA LEU A 94 8.12 -7.71 -1.20
C LEU A 94 8.13 -6.78 -2.42
N GLY A 95 7.78 -5.50 -2.25
CA GLY A 95 7.83 -4.52 -3.32
C GLY A 95 9.25 -4.32 -3.87
N GLY A 96 10.26 -4.31 -2.99
CA GLY A 96 11.67 -4.24 -3.36
C GLY A 96 12.13 -5.47 -4.16
N VAL A 97 11.75 -6.68 -3.73
CA VAL A 97 12.02 -7.92 -4.47
C VAL A 97 11.36 -7.89 -5.85
N MET A 98 10.10 -7.45 -5.94
CA MET A 98 9.38 -7.34 -7.21
C MET A 98 10.04 -6.35 -8.17
N VAL A 99 10.40 -5.17 -7.69
CA VAL A 99 11.12 -4.16 -8.47
C VAL A 99 12.48 -4.69 -8.92
N PHE A 100 13.24 -5.30 -8.02
CA PHE A 100 14.56 -5.86 -8.32
C PHE A 100 14.48 -6.96 -9.37
N LEU A 101 13.60 -7.95 -9.19
CA LEU A 101 13.42 -9.05 -10.13
C LEU A 101 12.97 -8.55 -11.50
N SER A 102 11.97 -7.65 -11.52
CA SER A 102 11.49 -7.07 -12.77
C SER A 102 12.58 -6.27 -13.51
N ALA A 103 13.39 -5.49 -12.78
CA ALA A 103 14.50 -4.73 -13.35
C ALA A 103 15.68 -5.61 -13.79
N SER A 104 15.89 -6.76 -13.13
CA SER A 104 16.97 -7.69 -13.47
C SER A 104 16.72 -8.51 -14.74
N VAL A 105 15.45 -8.64 -15.17
CA VAL A 105 15.12 -9.36 -16.39
C VAL A 105 15.25 -8.45 -17.59
N ASP A 106 16.13 -8.84 -18.52
CA ASP A 106 16.33 -8.12 -19.78
C ASP A 106 15.03 -7.93 -20.55
N ALA A 107 14.89 -6.75 -21.14
CA ALA A 107 13.82 -6.41 -22.05
C ALA A 107 14.07 -7.04 -23.42
N LEU A 108 14.19 -8.37 -23.49
CA LEU A 108 14.18 -9.09 -24.77
C LEU A 108 12.77 -8.99 -25.36
N GLY A 109 12.51 -7.90 -26.08
CA GLY A 109 11.30 -7.67 -26.89
C GLY A 109 10.09 -7.03 -26.18
N SER A 110 10.28 -6.05 -25.29
CA SER A 110 9.16 -5.14 -24.91
C SER A 110 9.11 -3.89 -25.76
#